data_AF-A0A9D0TF82-F1
#
_entry.id   AF-A0A9D0TF82-F1
#
_cell.length_a   1.000
_cell.length_b   1.000
_cell.length_c   1.000
_cell.angle_alpha   90.00
_cell.angle_beta   90.00
_cell.angle_gamma   90.00
#
_symmetry.space_group_name_H-M   'P 1'
#
loop_
_entity.id
_entity.type
_entity.pdbx_description
1 polymer ?
#
loop_
_entity_poly.entity_id
_entity_poly.type
_entity_poly.pdbx_seq_one_letter_code
_entity_poly.pdbx_strand_id
1 'polypeptide(L)'
;MDDPGAAWGGDAGLFSRYLNDTGQPFLLLDQAGGQQAHIRFTGPWQGREVVWDCTFVTLACEQAQVASGVSPAVGCFIDIGPPGDNGIPLRVCLDLPGIDLPAIRKMIVMIRNYRRLRSGRHDFGVNRFSPAP
;
A
#
# COMPACT_ATOMS: atom_id res chain seq x y z
N MET A 1 -10.27 -18.69 9.73
CA MET A 1 -10.52 -17.24 9.61
C MET A 1 -10.58 -16.99 8.13
N ASP A 2 -11.79 -17.00 7.58
CA ASP A 2 -12.03 -16.76 6.14
C ASP A 2 -11.47 -15.38 5.80
N ASP A 3 -10.62 -15.29 4.77
CA ASP A 3 -10.22 -14.02 4.17
C ASP A 3 -11.42 -13.53 3.35
N PRO A 4 -12.21 -12.53 3.82
CA PRO A 4 -13.31 -12.00 3.01
C PRO A 4 -12.78 -11.41 1.70
N GLY A 5 -11.49 -11.07 1.64
CA GLY A 5 -10.79 -10.65 0.44
C GLY A 5 -10.77 -11.69 -0.69
N ALA A 6 -10.54 -12.97 -0.37
CA ALA A 6 -10.45 -14.06 -1.35
C ALA A 6 -11.78 -14.29 -2.08
N ALA A 7 -12.90 -13.90 -1.45
CA ALA A 7 -14.23 -14.06 -2.03
C ALA A 7 -14.48 -13.19 -3.28
N TRP A 8 -13.65 -12.17 -3.54
CA TRP A 8 -13.86 -11.24 -4.65
C TRP A 8 -12.91 -11.43 -5.83
N GLY A 9 -11.87 -12.27 -5.73
CA GLY A 9 -11.02 -12.65 -6.88
C GLY A 9 -10.46 -11.47 -7.69
N GLY A 10 -10.24 -10.31 -7.06
CA GLY A 10 -9.80 -9.09 -7.75
C GLY A 10 -10.88 -8.37 -8.58
N ASP A 11 -12.15 -8.79 -8.52
CA ASP A 11 -13.27 -8.13 -9.19
C ASP A 11 -13.56 -6.77 -8.53
N ALA A 12 -13.15 -5.70 -9.23
CA ALA A 12 -13.31 -4.33 -8.74
C ALA A 12 -14.78 -3.91 -8.62
N GLY A 13 -15.69 -4.47 -9.42
CA GLY A 13 -17.11 -4.15 -9.39
C GLY A 13 -17.79 -4.73 -8.15
N LEU A 14 -17.56 -6.02 -7.87
CA LEU A 14 -18.05 -6.69 -6.66
C LEU A 14 -17.46 -6.05 -5.40
N PHE A 15 -16.16 -5.77 -5.39
CA PHE A 15 -15.52 -5.15 -4.23
C PHE A 15 -15.99 -3.71 -4.00
N SER A 16 -16.19 -2.92 -5.06
CA SER A 16 -16.78 -1.58 -4.95
C SER A 16 -18.18 -1.62 -4.34
N ARG A 17 -19.01 -2.60 -4.71
CA ARG A 17 -20.34 -2.77 -4.11
C ARG A 17 -20.23 -3.07 -2.61
N TYR A 18 -19.38 -4.01 -2.23
CA TYR A 18 -19.13 -4.32 -0.82
C TYR A 18 -18.72 -3.09 -0.01
N LEU A 19 -17.77 -2.29 -0.52
CA LEU A 19 -17.32 -1.07 0.15
C LEU A 19 -18.46 -0.04 0.29
N ASN A 20 -19.31 0.11 -0.73
CA ASN A 20 -20.47 0.99 -0.67
C ASN A 20 -21.53 0.49 0.33
N ASP A 21 -21.85 -0.80 0.32
CA ASP A 21 -22.86 -1.40 1.20
C ASP A 21 -22.45 -1.31 2.68
N THR A 22 -21.14 -1.41 2.96
CA THR A 22 -20.58 -1.28 4.31
C THR A 22 -20.27 0.16 4.71
N GLY A 23 -20.34 1.12 3.77
CA GLY A 23 -19.94 2.51 3.99
C GLY A 23 -18.44 2.69 4.27
N GLN A 24 -17.61 1.70 3.94
CA GLN A 24 -16.17 1.74 4.21
C GLN A 24 -15.38 2.13 2.95
N PRO A 25 -14.36 2.99 3.05
CA PRO A 25 -13.54 3.37 1.90
C PRO A 25 -12.48 2.33 1.53
N PHE A 26 -12.22 1.36 2.40
CA PHE A 26 -11.26 0.28 2.25
C PHE A 26 -11.60 -0.84 3.23
N LEU A 27 -11.07 -2.04 2.96
CA LEU A 27 -11.04 -3.15 3.88
C LEU A 27 -9.67 -3.24 4.53
N LEU A 28 -9.64 -3.42 5.85
CA LEU A 28 -8.42 -3.67 6.62
C LEU A 28 -8.30 -5.19 6.85
N LEU A 29 -7.23 -5.81 6.33
CA LEU A 29 -6.99 -7.26 6.41
C LEU A 29 -6.12 -7.64 7.62
N ASP A 30 -5.15 -6.80 7.96
CA ASP A 30 -4.34 -6.92 9.18
C ASP A 30 -4.58 -5.74 10.13
N GLN A 31 -4.37 -5.93 11.44
CA GLN A 31 -4.59 -4.88 12.43
C GLN A 31 -3.83 -3.58 12.11
N ALA A 32 -4.53 -2.44 12.20
CA ALA A 32 -3.92 -1.12 12.19
C ALA A 32 -3.33 -0.79 13.57
N GLY A 33 -2.36 0.13 13.63
CA GLY A 33 -1.70 0.56 14.87
C GLY A 33 -0.26 0.08 15.04
N GLY A 34 0.27 -0.64 14.05
CA GLY A 34 1.66 -1.09 14.01
C GLY A 34 2.53 -0.32 13.02
N GLN A 35 3.61 -0.97 12.60
CA GLN A 35 4.52 -0.46 11.58
C GLN A 35 4.20 -1.00 10.16
N GLN A 36 3.19 -1.85 10.05
CA GLN A 36 2.69 -2.44 8.82
C GLN A 36 1.16 -2.54 8.90
N ALA A 37 0.48 -2.37 7.78
CA ALA A 37 -0.94 -2.70 7.61
C ALA A 37 -1.17 -3.30 6.22
N HIS A 38 -2.02 -4.32 6.15
CA HIS A 38 -2.51 -4.87 4.89
C HIS A 38 -3.94 -4.38 4.67
N ILE A 39 -4.17 -3.68 3.56
CA ILE A 39 -5.47 -3.12 3.21
C ILE A 39 -5.84 -3.41 1.76
N ARG A 40 -7.14 -3.48 1.47
CA ARG A 40 -7.68 -3.48 0.11
C ARG A 40 -8.59 -2.29 -0.13
N PHE A 41 -8.45 -1.66 -1.28
CA PHE A 41 -9.30 -0.54 -1.70
C PHE A 41 -9.41 -0.52 -3.22
N THR A 42 -10.37 0.22 -3.75
CA THR A 42 -10.49 0.42 -5.20
C THR A 42 -9.86 1.73 -5.66
N GLY A 43 -9.37 1.76 -6.88
CA GLY A 43 -8.96 3.01 -7.51
C GLY A 43 -8.52 2.86 -8.96
N PRO A 44 -8.23 3.99 -9.63
CA PRO A 44 -7.87 3.98 -11.03
C PRO A 44 -6.44 3.45 -11.25
N TRP A 45 -6.31 2.57 -12.24
CA TRP A 45 -5.04 2.06 -12.73
C TRP A 45 -5.07 1.85 -14.24
N GLN A 46 -4.17 2.49 -14.98
CA GLN A 46 -4.09 2.39 -16.46
C GLN A 46 -5.45 2.59 -17.17
N GLY A 47 -6.27 3.51 -16.66
CA GLY A 47 -7.57 3.85 -17.26
C GLY A 47 -8.74 2.93 -16.86
N ARG A 48 -8.53 1.98 -15.95
CA ARG A 48 -9.59 1.10 -15.40
C ARG A 48 -9.64 1.17 -13.87
N GLU A 49 -10.80 0.94 -13.29
CA GLU A 49 -10.91 0.72 -11.85
C GLU A 49 -10.37 -0.67 -11.51
N VAL A 50 -9.54 -0.77 -10.48
CA VAL A 50 -8.95 -2.03 -10.00
C VAL A 50 -9.11 -2.17 -8.48
N VAL A 51 -8.99 -3.41 -7.99
CA VAL A 51 -8.71 -3.66 -6.57
C VAL A 51 -7.21 -3.52 -6.35
N TRP A 52 -6.82 -2.67 -5.41
CA TRP A 52 -5.46 -2.58 -4.90
C TRP A 52 -5.33 -3.50 -3.69
N ASP A 53 -4.37 -4.42 -3.75
CA ASP A 53 -3.98 -5.27 -2.63
C ASP A 53 -2.71 -4.69 -2.00
N CYS A 54 -2.90 -3.86 -0.97
CA CYS A 54 -1.89 -2.92 -0.53
C CYS A 54 -1.25 -3.32 0.80
N THR A 55 0.06 -3.52 0.78
CA THR A 55 0.89 -3.57 1.99
C THR A 55 1.46 -2.17 2.25
N PHE A 56 1.00 -1.52 3.31
CA PHE A 56 1.52 -0.24 3.77
C PHE A 56 2.52 -0.50 4.90
N VAL A 57 3.76 -0.03 4.76
CA VAL A 57 4.82 -0.16 5.77
C VAL A 57 5.42 1.19 6.12
N THR A 58 5.92 1.33 7.35
CA THR A 58 6.77 2.45 7.72
C THR A 58 8.21 2.21 7.28
N LEU A 59 8.95 3.30 7.11
CA LEU A 59 10.37 3.25 6.84
C LEU A 59 11.15 2.47 7.93
N ALA A 60 10.78 2.63 9.19
CA ALA A 60 11.41 1.93 10.31
C ALA A 60 11.22 0.41 10.23
N CYS A 61 10.03 -0.08 9.84
CA CYS A 61 9.79 -1.50 9.64
C CYS A 61 10.59 -2.05 8.47
N GLU A 62 10.59 -1.33 7.34
CA GLU A 62 11.34 -1.73 6.16
C GLU A 62 12.85 -1.81 6.45
N GLN A 63 13.39 -0.81 7.16
CA GLN A 63 14.80 -0.80 7.57
C GLN A 63 15.14 -1.95 8.53
N ALA A 64 14.26 -2.29 9.47
CA ALA A 64 14.47 -3.43 10.36
C ALA A 64 14.47 -4.77 9.61
N GLN A 65 13.60 -4.92 8.60
CA GLN A 65 13.59 -6.10 7.71
C GLN A 65 14.87 -6.19 6.87
N VAL A 66 15.35 -5.06 6.36
CA VAL A 66 16.56 -4.96 5.53
C VAL A 66 17.84 -5.10 6.35
N ALA A 67 17.89 -4.65 7.60
CA ALA A 67 19.06 -4.82 8.48
C ALA A 67 19.42 -6.30 8.74
N SER A 68 18.49 -7.22 8.45
CA SER A 68 18.73 -8.68 8.47
C SER A 68 19.42 -9.21 7.19
N GLY A 69 19.68 -8.37 6.19
CA GLY A 69 20.40 -8.69 4.96
C GLY A 69 20.86 -7.44 4.21
N VAL A 70 22.19 -7.24 4.13
CA VAL A 70 22.90 -6.06 3.57
C VAL A 70 22.22 -5.50 2.32
N SER A 71 21.44 -4.42 2.49
CA SER A 71 20.88 -3.64 1.38
C SER A 71 20.89 -2.14 1.74
N PRO A 72 21.10 -1.25 0.76
CA PRO A 72 21.37 0.16 1.00
C PRO A 72 20.13 0.90 1.53
N ALA A 73 20.39 2.06 2.15
CA ALA A 73 19.40 2.95 2.76
C ALA A 73 18.09 2.99 1.98
N VAL A 74 17.06 2.35 2.54
CA VAL A 74 15.74 2.32 1.92
C VAL A 74 15.07 3.66 2.23
N GLY A 75 14.73 4.40 1.18
CA GLY A 75 13.89 5.59 1.23
C GLY A 75 12.40 5.24 1.14
N CYS A 76 11.54 6.25 1.08
CA CYS A 76 10.12 6.03 0.81
C CYS A 76 9.94 5.48 -0.62
N PHE A 77 8.98 4.58 -0.81
CA PHE A 77 8.72 4.02 -2.14
C PHE A 77 7.26 3.60 -2.34
N ILE A 78 6.89 3.43 -3.60
CA ILE A 78 5.70 2.72 -4.07
C ILE A 78 6.19 1.65 -5.03
N ASP A 79 5.85 0.41 -4.78
CA ASP A 79 6.12 -0.72 -5.67
C ASP A 79 4.81 -1.34 -6.12
N ILE A 80 4.67 -1.54 -7.43
CA ILE A 80 3.46 -2.09 -8.05
C ILE A 80 3.82 -3.38 -8.76
N GLY A 81 3.28 -4.49 -8.24
CA GLY A 81 3.50 -5.82 -8.76
C GLY A 81 2.66 -6.13 -10.01
N PRO A 82 2.88 -7.31 -10.62
CA PRO A 82 1.97 -7.83 -11.65
C PRO A 82 0.58 -8.13 -11.04
N PRO A 83 -0.52 -8.00 -11.82
CA PRO A 83 -1.84 -8.40 -11.36
C PRO A 83 -1.85 -9.83 -10.81
N GLY A 84 -2.47 -10.02 -9.65
CA GLY A 84 -2.67 -11.33 -9.04
C GLY A 84 -4.15 -11.61 -8.76
N ASP A 85 -4.42 -12.74 -8.12
CA ASP A 85 -5.79 -13.24 -7.88
C ASP A 85 -6.63 -12.32 -6.97
N ASN A 86 -5.99 -11.46 -6.18
CA ASN A 86 -6.66 -10.55 -5.24
C ASN A 86 -6.72 -9.09 -5.73
N GLY A 87 -6.22 -8.82 -6.94
CA GLY A 87 -6.08 -7.47 -7.49
C GLY A 87 -4.64 -7.14 -7.85
N ILE A 88 -4.34 -5.84 -7.92
CA ILE A 88 -2.99 -5.33 -8.22
C ILE A 88 -2.21 -5.21 -6.90
N PRO A 89 -1.13 -5.98 -6.72
CA PRO A 89 -0.26 -5.84 -5.55
C PRO A 89 0.38 -4.46 -5.53
N LEU A 90 0.30 -3.81 -4.38
CA LEU A 90 0.85 -2.49 -4.12
C LEU A 90 1.60 -2.53 -2.80
N ARG A 91 2.86 -2.14 -2.78
CA ARG A 91 3.60 -1.92 -1.54
C ARG A 91 3.93 -0.44 -1.43
N VAL A 92 3.57 0.17 -0.31
CA VAL A 92 3.85 1.60 -0.05
C VAL A 92 4.69 1.68 1.21
N CYS A 93 5.82 2.36 1.13
CA CYS A 93 6.68 2.65 2.26
C CYS A 93 6.76 4.16 2.45
N LEU A 94 6.35 4.64 3.63
CA LEU A 94 6.43 6.06 4.00
C LEU A 94 7.17 6.25 5.33
N ASP A 95 7.84 7.38 5.49
CA ASP A 95 8.43 7.79 6.77
C ASP A 95 7.36 8.31 7.71
N LEU A 96 6.82 7.38 8.52
CA LEU A 96 5.79 7.64 9.52
C LEU A 96 6.14 6.90 10.81
N PRO A 97 5.81 7.45 11.99
CA PRO A 97 6.06 6.80 13.28
C PRO A 97 5.18 5.56 13.50
N GLY A 98 4.06 5.43 12.77
CA GLY A 98 3.13 4.31 12.83
C GLY A 98 2.00 4.45 11.82
N ILE A 99 1.27 3.36 11.59
CA ILE A 99 0.18 3.30 10.62
C ILE A 99 -1.16 3.27 11.34
N ASP A 100 -1.90 4.37 11.24
CA ASP A 100 -3.26 4.54 11.75
C ASP A 100 -4.27 4.73 10.60
N LEU A 101 -5.56 4.77 10.94
CA LEU A 101 -6.65 4.98 9.97
C LEU A 101 -6.49 6.30 9.19
N PRO A 102 -6.14 7.45 9.82
CA PRO A 102 -5.79 8.67 9.10
C PRO A 102 -4.68 8.50 8.06
N ALA A 103 -3.58 7.83 8.40
CA ALA A 103 -2.46 7.58 7.49
C ALA A 103 -2.90 6.72 6.30
N ILE A 104 -3.68 5.65 6.56
CA ILE A 104 -4.25 4.80 5.52
C ILE A 104 -5.10 5.61 4.54
N ARG A 105 -6.01 6.46 5.04
CA ARG A 105 -6.88 7.29 4.18
C ARG A 105 -6.07 8.25 3.31
N LYS A 106 -5.06 8.91 3.89
CA LYS A 106 -4.17 9.80 3.13
C LYS A 106 -3.40 9.05 2.05
N MET A 107 -2.91 7.85 2.36
CA MET A 107 -2.21 7.00 1.40
C MET A 107 -3.13 6.60 0.24
N ILE A 108 -4.38 6.18 0.51
CA ILE A 108 -5.37 5.86 -0.54
C ILE A 108 -5.63 7.07 -1.44
N VAL A 109 -5.82 8.25 -0.86
CA VAL A 109 -6.00 9.50 -1.62
C VAL A 109 -4.77 9.79 -2.49
N MET A 110 -3.57 9.60 -1.95
CA MET A 110 -2.33 9.75 -2.71
C MET A 110 -2.31 8.80 -3.92
N ILE A 111 -2.53 7.50 -3.71
CA ILE A 111 -2.50 6.49 -4.79
C ILE A 111 -3.54 6.81 -5.87
N ARG A 112 -4.78 7.13 -5.48
CA ARG A 112 -5.85 7.47 -6.45
C ARG A 112 -5.53 8.69 -7.31
N ASN A 113 -4.75 9.63 -6.80
CA ASN A 113 -4.41 10.87 -7.51
C ASN A 113 -3.04 10.83 -8.20
N TYR A 114 -2.26 9.76 -8.01
CA TYR A 114 -0.89 9.71 -8.48
C TYR A 114 -0.82 9.39 -9.98
N ARG A 115 -0.78 10.44 -10.80
CA ARG A 115 -0.81 10.34 -12.28
C ARG A 115 0.35 9.59 -12.92
N ARG A 116 1.44 9.37 -12.18
CA ARG A 116 2.67 8.73 -12.68
C ARG A 116 2.86 7.31 -12.19
N LEU A 117 1.86 6.66 -11.59
CA LEU A 117 2.00 5.27 -11.17
C LEU A 117 2.31 4.41 -12.40
N ARG A 118 3.32 3.56 -12.30
CA ARG A 118 3.73 2.57 -13.32
C ARG A 118 4.06 1.26 -12.60
N SER A 119 3.98 0.14 -13.30
CA SER A 119 4.48 -1.12 -12.71
C SER A 119 5.94 -0.98 -12.28
N GLY A 120 6.32 -1.71 -11.23
CA GLY A 120 7.63 -1.66 -10.61
C GLY A 120 7.76 -0.59 -9.52
N ARG A 121 9.00 -0.41 -9.05
CA ARG A 121 9.35 0.41 -7.89
C ARG A 121 9.61 1.87 -8.26
N HIS A 122 9.05 2.76 -7.45
CA HIS A 122 9.20 4.21 -7.51
C HIS A 122 9.73 4.66 -6.16
N ASP A 123 11.00 5.03 -6.09
CA ASP A 123 11.58 5.62 -4.89
C ASP A 123 11.38 7.13 -4.89
N PHE A 124 11.10 7.68 -3.70
CA PHE A 124 10.94 9.12 -3.50
C PHE A 124 11.36 9.52 -2.09
N GLY A 125 11.65 10.80 -1.91
CA GLY A 125 12.25 11.28 -0.68
C GLY A 125 13.69 10.80 -0.57
N VAL A 126 14.51 11.12 -1.59
CA VAL A 126 15.98 11.06 -1.47
C VAL A 126 16.37 12.02 -0.35
N ASN A 127 16.30 11.56 0.89
CA ASN A 127 16.80 12.32 1.99
C ASN A 127 18.32 12.23 1.89
N ARG A 128 18.95 13.31 1.45
CA ARG A 128 20.38 13.55 1.64
C ARG A 128 20.63 13.65 3.14
N PHE A 129 20.60 12.54 3.86
CA PHE A 129 21.35 12.45 5.09
C PHE A 129 22.81 12.22 4.69
N SER A 130 23.53 13.32 4.45
CA SER A 130 24.97 13.32 4.67
C SER A 130 25.16 13.21 6.18
N PRO A 131 25.80 12.16 6.73
CA PRO A 131 26.42 12.30 8.03
C PRO A 131 27.51 13.36 7.86
N ALA A 132 27.38 14.50 8.55
CA ALA A 132 28.50 15.41 8.69
C ALA A 132 29.62 14.66 9.47
N PRO A 133 30.90 14.85 9.10
CA PRO A 133 32.02 14.16 9.70
C PRO A 133 32.21 14.49 11.19
#